data_AF-A0A928PS27-F1
#
_entry.id   AF-A0A928PS27-F1
#
_cell.length_a   1.000
_cell.length_b   1.000
_cell.length_c   1.000
_cell.angle_alpha   90.00
_cell.angle_beta   90.00
_cell.angle_gamma   90.00
#
_symmetry.space_group_name_H-M   'P 1'
#
loop_
_entity.id
_entity.type
_entity.pdbx_description
1 polymer ?
#
loop_
_entity_poly.entity_id
_entity_poly.type
_entity_poly.pdbx_seq_one_letter_code
_entity_poly.pdbx_strand_id
1 'polypeptide(L)'
;MLIAKYAYPDSGYPHDQEYSKKHLVLNAEYRVTSVDMGQSNTSIKLSNIPGVFNSVQFEFYEDGKPINIFKDPRYNPYLKLRRGDRKE
;
A
#
# COMPACT_ATOMS: atom_id res chain seq x y z
N MET A 1 5.79 -4.83 12.39
CA MET A 1 5.71 -5.57 11.10
C MET A 1 4.49 -5.07 10.33
N LEU A 2 4.61 -4.75 9.04
CA LEU A 2 3.48 -4.22 8.24
C LEU A 2 2.64 -5.35 7.63
N ILE A 3 1.34 -5.33 7.93
CA ILE A 3 0.32 -6.25 7.43
C ILE A 3 -0.67 -5.44 6.58
N ALA A 4 -1.08 -6.00 5.44
CA ALA A 4 -2.11 -5.47 4.58
C ALA A 4 -3.29 -6.45 4.56
N LYS A 5 -4.46 -5.99 5.00
CA LYS A 5 -5.70 -6.74 4.92
C LYS A 5 -6.43 -6.36 3.63
N TYR A 6 -6.75 -7.33 2.80
CA TYR A 6 -7.47 -7.09 1.55
C TYR A 6 -8.96 -6.84 1.85
N ALA A 7 -9.38 -5.58 1.80
CA ALA A 7 -10.71 -5.15 2.25
C ALA A 7 -11.58 -4.54 1.13
N TYR A 8 -10.95 -3.94 0.11
CA TYR A 8 -11.65 -3.17 -0.92
C TYR A 8 -11.36 -3.72 -2.33
N PRO A 9 -11.96 -4.87 -2.70
CA PRO A 9 -11.67 -5.56 -3.96
C PRO A 9 -12.12 -4.79 -5.21
N ASP A 10 -13.03 -3.84 -5.06
CA ASP A 10 -13.57 -3.01 -6.14
C ASP A 10 -12.91 -1.62 -6.22
N SER A 11 -11.86 -1.38 -5.44
CA SER A 11 -11.08 -0.14 -5.50
C SER A 11 -9.93 -0.24 -6.52
N GLY A 12 -9.53 0.91 -7.08
CA GLY A 12 -8.51 0.99 -8.11
C GLY A 12 -9.05 0.78 -9.53
N TYR A 13 -8.17 0.57 -10.51
CA TYR A 13 -8.57 0.37 -11.89
C TYR A 13 -9.10 -1.05 -12.13
N PRO A 14 -9.91 -1.31 -13.18
CA PRO A 14 -10.45 -2.63 -13.46
C PRO A 14 -9.39 -3.74 -13.54
N HIS A 15 -8.20 -3.45 -14.06
CA HIS A 15 -7.09 -4.41 -14.13
C HIS A 15 -6.50 -4.72 -12.75
N ASP A 16 -6.42 -3.74 -11.85
CA ASP A 16 -6.00 -3.95 -10.46
C ASP A 16 -7.00 -4.86 -9.74
N GLN A 17 -8.29 -4.59 -9.91
CA GLN A 17 -9.38 -5.37 -9.30
C GLN A 17 -9.38 -6.82 -9.77
N GLU A 18 -9.20 -7.05 -11.08
CA GLU A 18 -9.17 -8.40 -11.63
C GLU A 18 -7.94 -9.18 -11.13
N TYR A 19 -6.77 -8.53 -11.10
CA TYR A 19 -5.54 -9.16 -10.62
C TYR A 19 -5.63 -9.51 -9.13
N SER A 20 -6.09 -8.56 -8.29
CA SER A 20 -6.24 -8.78 -6.86
C SER A 20 -7.28 -9.87 -6.55
N LYS A 21 -8.43 -9.88 -7.24
CA LYS A 21 -9.47 -10.92 -7.05
C LYS A 21 -9.00 -12.32 -7.46
N LYS A 22 -8.06 -12.44 -8.41
CA LYS A 22 -7.49 -13.72 -8.83
C LYS A 22 -6.46 -14.27 -7.84
N HIS A 23 -5.74 -13.40 -7.14
CA HIS A 23 -4.61 -13.78 -6.30
C HIS A 23 -4.83 -13.63 -4.79
N LEU A 24 -5.87 -12.90 -4.38
CA LEU A 24 -6.14 -12.56 -2.98
C LEU A 24 -7.53 -13.01 -2.54
N VAL A 25 -7.64 -13.28 -1.24
CA VAL A 25 -8.87 -13.68 -0.56
C VAL A 25 -9.40 -12.49 0.23
N LEU A 26 -10.67 -12.16 0.04
CA LEU A 26 -11.30 -11.05 0.75
C LEU A 26 -11.20 -11.23 2.27
N ASN A 27 -10.85 -10.16 2.97
CA ASN A 27 -10.58 -10.10 4.41
C ASN A 27 -9.34 -10.87 4.90
N ALA A 28 -8.56 -11.49 4.01
CA ALA A 28 -7.31 -12.12 4.41
C ALA A 28 -6.20 -11.07 4.66
N GLU A 29 -5.31 -11.42 5.57
CA GLU A 29 -4.18 -10.61 6.00
C GLU A 29 -2.89 -11.11 5.32
N TYR A 30 -2.17 -10.17 4.72
CA TYR A 30 -0.95 -10.46 3.97
C TYR A 30 0.21 -9.65 4.51
N ARG A 31 1.37 -10.29 4.65
CA ARG A 31 2.59 -9.60 5.06
C ARG A 31 3.09 -8.73 3.92
N VAL A 32 3.32 -7.44 4.19
CA VAL A 32 3.89 -6.52 3.21
C VAL A 32 5.41 -6.60 3.26
N THR A 33 6.02 -6.84 2.10
CA THR A 33 7.47 -6.88 1.93
C THR A 33 8.02 -5.51 1.56
N SER A 34 7.30 -4.75 0.74
CA SER A 34 7.70 -3.41 0.32
C SER A 34 6.48 -2.57 -0.06
N VAL A 35 6.59 -1.27 0.19
CA VAL A 35 5.63 -0.26 -0.27
C VAL A 35 6.39 0.67 -1.21
N ASP A 36 5.89 0.81 -2.43
CA ASP A 36 6.45 1.68 -3.46
C ASP A 36 5.43 2.78 -3.75
N MET A 37 5.76 4.01 -3.34
CA MET A 37 4.87 5.16 -3.48
C MET A 37 5.38 6.08 -4.57
N GLY A 38 4.70 6.06 -5.71
CA GLY A 38 4.88 6.99 -6.80
C GLY A 38 4.05 8.26 -6.62
N GLN A 39 4.15 9.17 -7.60
CA GLN A 39 3.48 10.47 -7.56
C GLN A 39 1.94 10.35 -7.60
N SER A 40 1.44 9.39 -8.38
CA SER A 40 0.01 9.23 -8.66
C SER A 40 -0.50 7.82 -8.36
N ASN A 41 0.36 6.93 -7.87
CA ASN A 41 0.02 5.54 -7.55
C ASN A 41 0.82 5.07 -6.33
N THR A 42 0.28 4.08 -5.62
CA THR A 42 0.98 3.43 -4.52
C THR A 42 0.78 1.93 -4.64
N SER A 43 1.89 1.22 -4.79
CA SER A 43 1.91 -0.22 -5.03
C SER A 43 2.54 -0.93 -3.84
N ILE A 44 2.00 -2.09 -3.47
CA ILE A 44 2.53 -2.92 -2.39
C ILE A 44 2.96 -4.29 -2.93
N LYS A 45 4.03 -4.83 -2.36
CA LYS A 45 4.49 -6.20 -2.60
C LYS A 45 4.15 -7.04 -1.39
N LEU A 46 3.47 -8.16 -1.62
CA LEU A 46 3.09 -9.10 -0.58
C LEU A 46 4.10 -10.24 -0.52
N SER A 47 4.30 -10.79 0.68
CA SER A 47 5.15 -11.95 0.87
C SER A 47 4.49 -13.18 0.23
N ASN A 48 5.27 -13.96 -0.51
CA ASN A 48 4.83 -15.22 -1.16
C ASN A 48 3.71 -15.07 -2.20
N ILE A 49 3.43 -13.86 -2.68
CA ILE A 49 2.46 -13.63 -3.75
C ILE A 49 3.18 -12.83 -4.85
N PRO A 50 3.29 -13.37 -6.07
CA PRO A 50 3.92 -12.66 -7.16
C PRO A 50 3.11 -11.43 -7.55
N GLY A 51 3.81 -10.41 -8.04
CA GLY A 51 3.20 -9.18 -8.54
C GLY A 51 3.20 -8.02 -7.55
N VAL A 52 2.51 -6.95 -7.95
CA VAL A 52 2.29 -5.75 -7.16
C VAL A 52 0.80 -5.50 -7.08
N PHE A 53 0.35 -4.95 -5.96
CA PHE A 53 -1.06 -4.68 -5.72
C PHE A 53 -1.27 -3.22 -5.38
N ASN A 54 -2.39 -2.67 -5.81
CA ASN A 54 -2.71 -1.27 -5.57
C ASN A 54 -3.10 -1.08 -4.10
N SER A 55 -2.41 -0.18 -3.38
CA SER A 55 -2.59 -0.01 -1.93
C SER A 55 -4.02 0.40 -1.53
N VAL A 56 -4.78 1.01 -2.44
CA VAL A 56 -6.16 1.45 -2.19
C VAL A 56 -7.11 0.27 -1.88
N GLN A 57 -6.71 -0.95 -2.25
CA GLN A 57 -7.49 -2.15 -2.02
C GLN A 57 -7.32 -2.72 -0.60
N PHE A 58 -6.45 -2.12 0.22
CA PHE A 58 -6.01 -2.68 1.49
C PHE A 58 -6.17 -1.73 2.67
N GLU A 59 -6.41 -2.32 3.83
CA GLU A 59 -6.20 -1.68 5.13
C GLU A 59 -4.84 -2.10 5.67
N PHE A 60 -4.09 -1.15 6.25
CA PHE A 60 -2.74 -1.43 6.75
C PHE A 60 -2.72 -1.46 8.27
N TYR A 61 -1.99 -2.43 8.82
CA TYR A 61 -1.79 -2.62 10.25
C TYR A 61 -0.31 -2.79 10.57
N GLU A 62 0.14 -2.17 11.65
CA GLU A 62 1.48 -2.36 12.20
C GLU A 62 1.33 -2.74 13.67
N ASP A 63 1.82 -3.94 14.03
CA ASP A 63 1.79 -4.46 15.40
C ASP A 63 0.36 -4.47 16.00
N GLY A 64 -0.62 -4.87 15.16
CA GLY A 64 -2.04 -4.98 15.51
C GLY A 64 -2.80 -3.66 15.51
N LYS A 65 -2.15 -2.53 15.18
CA LYS A 65 -2.79 -1.21 15.15
C LYS A 65 -2.96 -0.72 13.71
N PRO A 66 -4.11 -0.12 13.36
CA PRO A 66 -4.29 0.46 12.04
C PRO A 66 -3.28 1.59 11.83
N ILE A 67 -2.63 1.59 10.67
CA ILE A 67 -1.65 2.60 10.26
C ILE A 67 -2.05 3.20 8.92
N ASN A 68 -1.75 4.48 8.72
CA ASN A 68 -1.95 5.15 7.44
C ASN A 68 -0.60 5.37 6.75
N ILE A 69 -0.27 4.49 5.79
CA ILE A 69 0.99 4.55 5.05
C ILE A 69 1.16 5.86 4.24
N PHE A 70 0.07 6.54 3.89
CA PHE A 70 0.10 7.83 3.17
C PHE A 70 0.45 9.00 4.07
N LYS A 71 0.25 8.87 5.39
CA LYS A 71 0.59 9.91 6.38
C LYS A 71 1.89 9.61 7.14
N ASP A 72 2.51 8.46 6.86
CA ASP A 72 3.72 8.03 7.55
C ASP A 72 4.96 8.28 6.67
N PRO A 73 5.93 9.09 7.13
CA PRO A 73 7.13 9.43 6.35
C PRO A 73 8.07 8.23 6.13
N ARG A 74 7.86 7.09 6.81
CA ARG A 74 8.58 5.84 6.54
C ARG A 74 8.19 5.25 5.18
N TYR A 75 6.94 5.45 4.76
CA TYR A 75 6.38 4.87 3.54
C TYR A 75 6.06 5.93 2.47
N ASN A 76 5.73 7.17 2.87
CA ASN A 76 5.47 8.27 1.96
C ASN A 76 6.70 9.21 1.84
N PRO A 77 7.49 9.10 0.76
CA PRO A 77 8.67 9.95 0.55
C PRO A 77 8.31 11.44 0.39
N TYR A 78 7.09 11.76 -0.07
CA TYR A 78 6.65 13.14 -0.30
C TYR A 78 6.46 13.94 0.98
N LEU A 79 6.33 13.29 2.14
CA LEU A 79 6.24 13.97 3.44
C LEU A 79 7.60 14.50 3.92
N LYS A 80 8.70 13.91 3.45
CA LYS A 80 10.06 14.33 3.85
C LYS A 80 10.54 15.56 3.09
N LEU A 81 9.88 15.95 2.00
CA LEU A 81 10.27 17.07 1.13
C LEU A 81 9.92 18.48 1.69
N ARG A 82 9.42 18.61 2.92
CA ARG A 82 9.03 19.92 3.51
C ARG A 82 10.00 20.54 4.52
N ARG A 83 11.31 20.23 4.46
CA ARG A 83 12.35 21.01 5.15
C ARG A 83 13.60 21.14 4.28
N GLY A 84 13.72 22.20 3.48
CA GLY A 84 15.04 22.58 2.95
C GLY A 84 15.14 23.43 1.69
N ASP A 85 14.35 23.19 0.64
CA ASP A 85 14.62 23.82 -0.67
C ASP A 85 13.57 24.87 -1.07
N ARG A 86 13.59 25.99 -0.36
CA ARG A 86 13.34 27.29 -1.01
C ARG A 86 14.66 28.05 -0.96
N LYS A 87 15.42 28.02 -2.06
CA LYS A 87 16.36 29.10 -2.33
C LYS A 87 15.54 30.26 -2.89
N GLU A 88 15.52 31.34 -2.14
CA GLU A 88 15.12 32.68 -2.61
C GLU A 88 16.00 33.14 -3.78
#